data_AF-A0A3C0CT35-F1
#
_entry.id   AF-A0A3C0CT35-F1
#
_cell.length_a   1.000
_cell.length_b   1.000
_cell.length_c   1.000
_cell.angle_alpha   90.00
_cell.angle_beta   90.00
_cell.angle_gamma   90.00
#
_symmetry.space_group_name_H-M   'P 1'
#
loop_
_entity.id
_entity.type
_entity.pdbx_description
1 polymer ?
#
loop_
_entity_poly.entity_id
_entity_poly.type
_entity_poly.pdbx_seq_one_letter_code
_entity_poly.pdbx_strand_id
1 'polypeptide(L)'
;MHHNRIWTRETVIAAIRAEAQAGHDLSYLRVQERVPSLLRAAQRTFGSWRLAIEASGFDYNDIRRYKVWTREKVIERIRELYEKGEDLSWRNVSTKLDPALAAATLHAGRLASWQDALTAAGLDPEKIMRYKKWSSDRVKKELLDLAQKGISLDQDTLAVVSPALLAAIYRIGAGLVIERAIIGHSRSRRGVQGRSQAGDRQMALPLN
;
A
#
# COMPACT_ATOMS: atom_id res chain seq x y z
N MET A 1 17.22 -27.79 47.42
CA MET A 1 17.43 -26.56 48.23
C MET A 1 16.97 -25.36 47.44
N HIS A 2 15.76 -24.83 47.68
CA HIS A 2 15.34 -23.57 47.07
C HIS A 2 15.92 -22.43 47.90
N HIS A 3 16.99 -21.82 47.41
CA HIS A 3 17.50 -20.60 48.00
C HIS A 3 16.40 -19.54 47.89
N ASN A 4 15.96 -19.01 49.03
CA ASN A 4 15.02 -17.90 49.09
C ASN A 4 15.73 -16.65 48.56
N ARG A 5 15.84 -16.55 47.23
CA ARG A 5 16.51 -15.45 46.56
C ARG A 5 15.69 -14.20 46.79
N ILE A 6 16.25 -13.26 47.55
CA ILE A 6 15.65 -11.95 47.75
C ILE A 6 15.71 -11.22 46.41
N TRP A 7 14.54 -10.89 45.88
CA TRP A 7 14.40 -10.19 44.60
C TRP A 7 14.28 -8.68 44.84
N THR A 8 15.41 -7.98 44.75
CA THR A 8 15.48 -6.52 44.62
C THR A 8 15.66 -6.12 43.15
N ARG A 9 15.52 -4.82 42.83
CA ARG A 9 15.78 -4.29 41.48
C ARG A 9 17.19 -4.65 40.99
N GLU A 10 18.18 -4.53 41.85
CA GLU A 10 19.59 -4.79 41.57
C GLU A 10 19.83 -6.29 41.30
N THR A 11 19.26 -7.17 42.12
CA THR A 11 19.41 -8.62 41.94
C THR A 11 18.69 -9.14 40.68
N VAL A 12 17.61 -8.49 40.26
CA VAL A 12 16.91 -8.77 38.99
C VAL A 12 17.77 -8.33 37.82
N ILE A 13 18.34 -7.11 37.84
CA ILE A 13 19.27 -6.64 36.79
C ILE A 13 20.48 -7.59 36.68
N ALA A 14 21.08 -7.97 37.81
CA ALA A 14 22.20 -8.90 37.84
C ALA A 14 21.81 -10.28 37.27
N ALA A 15 20.61 -10.78 37.58
CA ALA A 15 20.11 -12.03 37.01
C ALA A 15 19.91 -11.94 35.49
N ILE A 16 19.30 -10.87 34.99
CA ILE A 16 19.09 -10.66 33.54
C ILE A 16 20.42 -10.62 32.81
N ARG A 17 21.42 -9.89 33.34
CA ARG A 17 22.76 -9.84 32.77
C ARG A 17 23.47 -11.19 32.80
N ALA A 18 23.30 -11.98 33.86
CA ALA A 18 23.86 -13.33 33.93
C ALA A 18 23.24 -14.27 32.89
N GLU A 19 21.92 -14.20 32.69
CA GLU A 19 21.24 -14.94 31.61
C GLU A 19 21.75 -14.53 30.23
N ALA A 20 21.97 -13.22 30.01
CA ALA A 20 22.52 -12.70 28.76
C ALA A 20 23.96 -13.19 28.51
N GLN A 21 24.82 -13.12 29.54
CA GLN A 21 26.22 -13.58 29.47
C GLN A 21 26.33 -15.08 29.23
N ALA A 22 25.39 -15.86 29.75
CA ALA A 22 25.27 -17.28 29.48
C ALA A 22 24.73 -17.59 28.06
N GLY A 23 24.43 -16.56 27.26
CA GLY A 23 23.91 -16.71 25.89
C GLY A 23 22.46 -17.19 25.84
N HIS A 24 21.70 -17.08 26.92
CA HIS A 24 20.31 -17.52 26.94
C HIS A 24 19.39 -16.51 26.25
N ASP A 25 18.39 -17.02 25.52
CA ASP A 25 17.35 -16.22 24.88
C ASP A 25 16.49 -15.52 25.96
N LEU A 26 16.61 -14.18 26.01
CA LEU A 26 15.89 -13.31 26.95
C LEU A 26 14.44 -13.01 26.52
N SER A 27 13.96 -13.59 25.43
CA SER A 27 12.57 -13.44 25.01
C SER A 27 11.63 -13.96 26.09
N TYR A 28 10.52 -13.25 26.26
CA TYR A 28 9.57 -13.48 27.35
C TYR A 28 9.18 -14.97 27.51
N LEU A 29 8.87 -15.64 26.39
CA LEU A 29 8.48 -17.06 26.41
C LEU A 29 9.61 -17.97 26.91
N ARG A 30 10.85 -17.74 26.46
CA ARG A 30 12.00 -18.57 26.89
C ARG A 30 12.36 -18.35 28.35
N VAL A 31 12.27 -17.12 28.82
CA VAL A 31 12.49 -16.81 30.24
C VAL A 31 11.36 -17.36 31.10
N GLN A 32 10.11 -17.33 30.63
CA GLN A 32 8.98 -17.96 31.32
C GLN A 32 9.16 -19.48 31.46
N GLU A 33 9.68 -20.15 30.42
CA GLU A 33 9.95 -21.60 30.44
C GLU A 33 11.14 -21.95 31.35
N ARG A 34 12.25 -21.20 31.28
CA ARG A 34 13.48 -21.53 32.01
C ARG A 34 13.52 -21.00 33.44
N VAL A 35 13.14 -19.74 33.65
CA VAL A 35 13.31 -19.03 34.94
C VAL A 35 12.06 -18.20 35.28
N PRO A 36 10.89 -18.83 35.50
CA PRO A 36 9.64 -18.12 35.75
C PRO A 36 9.68 -17.23 37.01
N SER A 37 10.52 -17.56 38.00
CA SER A 37 10.73 -16.72 39.19
C SER A 37 11.35 -15.37 38.87
N LEU A 38 12.29 -15.32 37.92
CA LEU A 38 12.94 -14.08 37.47
C LEU A 38 11.94 -13.18 36.76
N LEU A 39 11.10 -13.76 35.90
CA LEU A 39 10.05 -13.04 35.18
C LEU A 39 9.06 -12.37 36.15
N ARG A 40 8.57 -13.12 37.15
CA ARG A 40 7.67 -12.61 38.19
C ARG A 40 8.34 -11.53 39.04
N ALA A 41 9.62 -11.71 39.38
CA ALA A 41 10.39 -10.73 40.12
C ALA A 41 10.55 -9.41 39.35
N ALA A 42 10.86 -9.49 38.05
CA ALA A 42 10.97 -8.34 37.16
C ALA A 42 9.63 -7.60 37.04
N GLN A 43 8.52 -8.31 36.86
CA GLN A 43 7.18 -7.71 36.84
C GLN A 43 6.85 -6.99 38.14
N ARG A 44 7.18 -7.57 39.30
CA ARG A 44 6.91 -6.95 40.61
C ARG A 44 7.75 -5.71 40.88
N THR A 45 9.01 -5.70 40.45
CA THR A 45 9.99 -4.66 40.82
C THR A 45 10.06 -3.50 39.82
N PHE A 46 9.86 -3.79 38.53
CA PHE A 46 9.92 -2.82 37.42
C PHE A 46 8.57 -2.59 36.73
N GLY A 47 7.53 -3.36 37.08
CA GLY A 47 6.20 -3.28 36.45
C GLY A 47 6.05 -4.11 35.17
N SER A 48 7.12 -4.34 34.41
CA SER A 48 7.09 -5.21 33.23
C SER A 48 8.45 -5.82 32.91
N TRP A 49 8.44 -6.93 32.15
CA TRP A 49 9.68 -7.54 31.64
C TRP A 49 10.46 -6.58 30.74
N ARG A 50 9.76 -5.82 29.89
CA ARG A 50 10.36 -4.79 29.03
C ARG A 50 11.18 -3.79 29.84
N LEU A 51 10.58 -3.21 30.88
CA LEU A 51 11.25 -2.22 31.73
C LEU A 51 12.45 -2.80 32.47
N ALA A 52 12.38 -4.07 32.88
CA ALA A 52 13.51 -4.74 33.52
C ALA A 52 14.68 -5.00 32.54
N ILE A 53 14.37 -5.37 31.29
CA ILE A 53 15.37 -5.52 30.21
C ILE A 53 16.04 -4.18 29.90
N GLU A 54 15.24 -3.13 29.70
CA GLU A 54 15.73 -1.76 29.43
C GLU A 54 16.58 -1.24 30.60
N ALA A 55 16.14 -1.43 31.85
CA ALA A 55 16.91 -1.08 33.04
C ALA A 55 18.21 -1.91 33.20
N SER A 56 18.29 -3.08 32.56
CA SER A 56 19.50 -3.89 32.55
C SER A 56 20.53 -3.43 31.51
N GLY A 57 20.15 -2.48 30.65
CA GLY A 57 21.01 -1.90 29.61
C GLY A 57 20.86 -2.55 28.23
N PHE A 58 19.79 -3.31 28.00
CA PHE A 58 19.51 -3.94 26.70
C PHE A 58 18.33 -3.27 26.00
N ASP A 59 18.35 -3.20 24.67
CA ASP A 59 17.16 -2.81 23.91
C ASP A 59 16.18 -3.99 23.85
N TYR A 60 14.99 -3.81 24.44
CA TYR A 60 13.94 -4.82 24.39
C TYR A 60 13.48 -5.14 22.95
N ASN A 61 13.69 -4.24 21.99
CA ASN A 61 13.38 -4.47 20.59
C ASN A 61 14.22 -5.58 19.95
N ASP A 62 15.45 -5.78 20.41
CA ASP A 62 16.35 -6.82 19.91
C ASP A 62 16.04 -8.19 20.54
N ILE A 63 15.46 -8.18 21.74
CA ILE A 63 15.15 -9.37 22.53
C ILE A 63 13.76 -9.95 22.21
N ARG A 64 12.80 -9.09 21.90
CA ARG A 64 11.41 -9.53 21.65
C ARG A 64 11.29 -10.25 20.30
N ARG A 65 10.63 -11.40 20.29
CA ARG A 65 10.45 -12.19 19.05
C ARG A 65 9.53 -11.57 18.01
N TYR A 66 8.47 -10.90 18.44
CA TYR A 66 7.47 -10.33 17.54
C TYR A 66 7.71 -8.85 17.40
N LYS A 67 7.85 -8.30 16.17
CA LYS A 67 7.92 -6.86 15.88
C LYS A 67 6.62 -6.12 16.26
N VAL A 68 6.73 -5.05 17.04
CA VAL A 68 5.68 -4.11 17.39
C VAL A 68 5.68 -3.12 16.25
N TRP A 69 4.62 -3.19 15.49
CA TRP A 69 4.39 -2.28 14.39
C TRP A 69 3.66 -1.05 14.90
N THR A 70 4.32 0.09 14.85
CA THR A 70 3.68 1.40 14.96
C THR A 70 3.50 1.97 13.56
N ARG A 71 2.66 3.01 13.43
CA ARG A 71 2.46 3.70 12.15
C ARG A 71 3.80 4.20 11.59
N GLU A 72 4.65 4.74 12.45
CA GLU A 72 5.97 5.27 12.11
C GLU A 72 6.89 4.16 11.60
N LYS A 73 6.92 3.02 12.29
CA LYS A 73 7.74 1.85 11.89
C LYS A 73 7.28 1.23 10.57
N VAL A 74 5.96 1.23 10.31
CA VAL A 74 5.43 0.79 9.00
C VAL A 74 5.92 1.73 7.90
N ILE A 75 5.81 3.04 8.11
CA ILE A 75 6.25 4.06 7.14
C ILE A 75 7.76 3.97 6.88
N GLU A 76 8.57 3.91 7.93
CA GLU A 76 10.02 3.77 7.85
C GLU A 76 10.41 2.51 7.07
N ARG A 77 9.80 1.37 7.40
CA ARG A 77 10.07 0.11 6.72
C ARG A 77 9.70 0.16 5.23
N ILE A 78 8.60 0.81 4.88
CA ILE A 78 8.20 1.00 3.48
C ILE A 78 9.25 1.84 2.73
N ARG A 79 9.76 2.92 3.33
CA ARG A 79 10.81 3.75 2.73
C ARG A 79 12.10 2.97 2.53
N GLU A 80 12.55 2.24 3.54
CA GLU A 80 13.75 1.39 3.43
C GLU A 80 13.66 0.39 2.28
N LEU A 81 12.51 -0.27 2.13
CA LEU A 81 12.29 -1.25 1.06
C LEU A 81 12.23 -0.56 -0.32
N TYR A 82 11.65 0.62 -0.39
CA TYR A 82 11.62 1.42 -1.62
C TYR A 82 13.02 1.87 -2.05
N GLU A 83 13.84 2.36 -1.12
CA GLU A 83 15.22 2.77 -1.38
C GLU A 83 16.10 1.60 -1.84
N LYS A 84 15.80 0.38 -1.37
CA LYS A 84 16.45 -0.86 -1.83
C LYS A 84 15.97 -1.32 -3.21
N GLY A 85 14.99 -0.65 -3.81
CA GLY A 85 14.44 -1.01 -5.12
C GLY A 85 13.56 -2.26 -5.09
N GLU A 86 13.03 -2.63 -3.93
CA GLU A 86 12.19 -3.82 -3.77
C GLU A 86 10.82 -3.65 -4.43
N ASP A 87 10.23 -4.75 -4.91
CA ASP A 87 8.87 -4.74 -5.45
C ASP A 87 7.84 -4.61 -4.31
N LEU A 88 7.35 -3.39 -4.10
CA LEU A 88 6.35 -3.05 -3.08
C LEU A 88 4.90 -3.32 -3.51
N SER A 89 4.68 -4.13 -4.56
CA SER A 89 3.33 -4.60 -4.88
C SER A 89 2.76 -5.44 -3.73
N TRP A 90 1.47 -5.24 -3.43
CA TRP A 90 0.80 -5.91 -2.31
C TRP A 90 1.04 -7.43 -2.31
N ARG A 91 0.91 -8.08 -3.48
CA ARG A 91 1.15 -9.53 -3.61
C ARG A 91 2.57 -9.91 -3.19
N ASN A 92 3.59 -9.16 -3.61
CA ASN A 92 4.97 -9.47 -3.25
C ASN A 92 5.21 -9.24 -1.75
N VAL A 93 4.76 -8.10 -1.21
CA VAL A 93 4.92 -7.76 0.21
C VAL A 93 4.20 -8.77 1.10
N SER A 94 2.95 -9.11 0.79
CA SER A 94 2.12 -9.98 1.63
C SER A 94 2.49 -11.46 1.58
N THR A 95 3.24 -11.91 0.58
CA THR A 95 3.53 -13.35 0.40
C THR A 95 5.01 -13.71 0.50
N LYS A 96 5.92 -12.79 0.15
CA LYS A 96 7.35 -13.11 0.01
C LYS A 96 8.23 -12.13 0.78
N LEU A 97 8.11 -10.84 0.49
CA LEU A 97 9.10 -9.86 0.93
C LEU A 97 9.00 -9.57 2.43
N ASP A 98 7.81 -9.24 2.94
CA ASP A 98 7.63 -8.93 4.37
C ASP A 98 6.15 -9.12 4.79
N PRO A 99 5.68 -10.38 4.96
CA PRO A 99 4.29 -10.66 5.34
C PRO A 99 3.89 -10.03 6.69
N ALA A 100 4.86 -9.86 7.59
CA ALA A 100 4.65 -9.19 8.87
C ALA A 100 4.33 -7.71 8.68
N LEU A 101 5.02 -7.01 7.77
CA LEU A 101 4.70 -5.64 7.38
C LEU A 101 3.32 -5.52 6.73
N ALA A 102 2.94 -6.48 5.87
CA ALA A 102 1.61 -6.49 5.25
C ALA A 102 0.50 -6.62 6.30
N ALA A 103 0.63 -7.59 7.22
CA ALA A 103 -0.31 -7.78 8.33
C ALA A 103 -0.33 -6.55 9.26
N ALA A 104 0.85 -6.00 9.54
CA ALA A 104 0.99 -4.78 10.33
C ALA A 104 0.23 -3.60 9.73
N THR A 105 0.26 -3.43 8.41
CA THR A 105 -0.44 -2.32 7.77
C THR A 105 -1.95 -2.42 7.99
N LEU A 106 -2.50 -3.64 8.02
CA LEU A 106 -3.93 -3.88 8.24
C LEU A 106 -4.36 -3.75 9.71
N HIS A 107 -3.43 -3.95 10.67
CA HIS A 107 -3.75 -4.01 12.09
C HIS A 107 -3.19 -2.87 12.94
N ALA A 108 -2.09 -2.23 12.52
CA ALA A 108 -1.40 -1.18 13.25
C ALA A 108 -1.98 0.20 12.92
N GLY A 109 -2.92 0.66 13.74
CA GLY A 109 -3.00 2.07 14.12
C GLY A 109 -3.25 3.11 13.00
N ARG A 110 -4.24 2.89 12.12
CA ARG A 110 -4.89 3.91 11.26
C ARG A 110 -4.37 4.11 9.82
N LEU A 111 -3.61 3.17 9.25
CA LEU A 111 -3.42 3.12 7.79
C LEU A 111 -4.46 2.16 7.22
N ALA A 112 -5.60 2.68 6.77
CA ALA A 112 -6.78 1.88 6.40
C ALA A 112 -6.51 0.94 5.21
N SER A 113 -5.45 1.18 4.43
CA SER A 113 -5.05 0.37 3.29
C SER A 113 -3.54 0.46 3.01
N TRP A 114 -3.03 -0.48 2.19
CA TRP A 114 -1.66 -0.41 1.66
C TRP A 114 -1.39 0.86 0.84
N GLN A 115 -2.42 1.39 0.17
CA GLN A 115 -2.33 2.67 -0.56
C GLN A 115 -2.08 3.84 0.40
N ASP A 116 -2.79 3.87 1.53
CA ASP A 116 -2.59 4.90 2.54
C ASP A 116 -1.20 4.81 3.17
N ALA A 117 -0.68 3.59 3.34
CA ALA A 117 0.66 3.36 3.86
C ALA A 117 1.75 3.86 2.90
N LEU A 118 1.62 3.57 1.61
CA LEU A 118 2.51 4.11 0.57
C LEU A 118 2.43 5.65 0.51
N THR A 119 1.23 6.20 0.59
CA THR A 119 1.00 7.66 0.58
C THR A 119 1.61 8.33 1.81
N ALA A 120 1.42 7.74 2.99
CA ALA A 120 2.01 8.23 4.23
C ALA A 120 3.54 8.12 4.24
N ALA A 121 4.11 7.17 3.48
CA ALA A 121 5.53 7.08 3.22
C ALA A 121 6.05 8.12 2.21
N GLY A 122 5.17 8.90 1.58
CA GLY A 122 5.52 9.88 0.54
C GLY A 122 5.71 9.25 -0.84
N LEU A 123 5.22 8.04 -1.04
CA LEU A 123 5.34 7.29 -2.29
C LEU A 123 4.04 7.36 -3.09
N ASP A 124 4.17 7.36 -4.41
CA ASP A 124 3.03 7.33 -5.33
C ASP A 124 2.52 5.89 -5.53
N PRO A 125 1.35 5.52 -4.98
CA PRO A 125 0.85 4.15 -5.08
C PRO A 125 0.58 3.70 -6.52
N GLU A 126 0.27 4.63 -7.43
CA GLU A 126 -0.05 4.32 -8.82
C GLU A 126 1.18 3.88 -9.62
N LYS A 127 2.37 4.38 -9.24
CA LYS A 127 3.65 3.98 -9.84
C LYS A 127 4.16 2.66 -9.28
N ILE A 128 3.79 2.33 -8.04
CA ILE A 128 4.32 1.17 -7.30
C ILE A 128 3.42 -0.07 -7.46
N MET A 129 2.10 0.12 -7.45
CA MET A 129 1.16 -1.00 -7.49
C MET A 129 1.03 -1.55 -8.91
N ARG A 130 1.69 -2.69 -9.16
CA ARG A 130 1.58 -3.45 -10.43
C ARG A 130 0.13 -3.79 -10.83
N TYR A 131 -0.76 -3.96 -9.85
CA TYR A 131 -2.19 -4.13 -10.08
C TYR A 131 -2.92 -2.80 -9.91
N LYS A 132 -3.11 -2.10 -11.03
CA LYS A 132 -4.00 -0.93 -11.13
C LYS A 132 -5.41 -1.36 -10.73
N LYS A 133 -5.92 -0.87 -9.60
CA LYS A 133 -7.31 -1.11 -9.20
C LYS A 133 -8.20 -0.36 -10.20
N TRP A 134 -8.86 -1.11 -11.06
CA TRP A 134 -9.84 -0.55 -11.97
C TRP A 134 -11.12 -0.21 -11.20
N SER A 135 -11.46 1.08 -11.18
CA SER A 135 -12.77 1.59 -10.74
C SER A 135 -13.52 2.14 -11.95
N SER A 136 -14.85 2.29 -11.85
CA SER A 136 -15.65 2.89 -12.91
C SER A 136 -15.15 4.28 -13.32
N ASP A 137 -14.73 5.10 -12.34
CA ASP A 137 -14.20 6.44 -12.60
C ASP A 137 -12.84 6.41 -13.30
N ARG A 138 -12.00 5.42 -12.97
CA ARG A 138 -10.72 5.23 -13.62
C ARG A 138 -10.89 4.75 -15.06
N VAL A 139 -11.78 3.80 -15.30
CA VAL A 139 -12.13 3.34 -16.65
C VAL A 139 -12.60 4.53 -17.50
N LYS A 140 -13.48 5.39 -16.95
CA LYS A 140 -13.91 6.62 -17.62
C LYS A 140 -12.74 7.55 -17.94
N LYS A 141 -11.86 7.81 -16.97
CA LYS A 141 -10.70 8.69 -17.14
C LYS A 141 -9.77 8.21 -18.26
N GLU A 142 -9.47 6.91 -18.30
CA GLU A 142 -8.59 6.32 -19.32
C GLU A 142 -9.26 6.33 -20.70
N LEU A 143 -10.55 6.04 -20.81
CA LEU A 143 -11.28 6.16 -22.07
C LEU A 143 -11.32 7.59 -22.60
N LEU A 144 -11.47 8.58 -21.72
CA LEU A 144 -11.42 10.01 -22.08
C LEU A 144 -10.03 10.43 -22.57
N ASP A 145 -8.97 9.98 -21.91
CA ASP A 145 -7.59 10.27 -22.30
C ASP A 145 -7.25 9.68 -23.69
N LEU A 146 -7.67 8.43 -23.95
CA LEU A 146 -7.53 7.80 -25.27
C LEU A 146 -8.33 8.54 -26.35
N ALA A 147 -9.56 8.96 -26.05
CA ALA A 147 -10.37 9.74 -26.97
C ALA A 147 -9.75 11.11 -27.29
N GLN A 148 -9.18 11.80 -26.29
CA GLN A 148 -8.48 13.06 -26.48
C GLN A 148 -7.23 12.90 -27.35
N LYS A 149 -6.56 11.75 -27.24
CA LYS A 149 -5.42 11.37 -28.10
C LYS A 149 -5.83 10.89 -29.49
N GLY A 150 -7.13 10.85 -29.79
CA GLY A 150 -7.66 10.39 -31.08
C GLY A 150 -7.56 8.88 -31.30
N ILE A 151 -7.29 8.11 -30.24
CA ILE A 151 -7.22 6.65 -30.30
C ILE A 151 -8.64 6.10 -30.32
N SER A 152 -8.90 5.16 -31.24
CA SER A 152 -10.20 4.51 -31.32
C SER A 152 -10.48 3.67 -30.07
N LEU A 153 -11.72 3.71 -29.60
CA LEU A 153 -12.17 3.01 -28.39
C LEU A 153 -12.89 1.69 -28.71
N ASP A 154 -12.76 1.18 -29.93
CA ASP A 154 -13.30 -0.13 -30.29
C ASP A 154 -12.52 -1.26 -29.63
N GLN A 155 -13.15 -2.44 -29.56
CA GLN A 155 -12.61 -3.61 -28.88
C GLN A 155 -11.23 -4.02 -29.44
N ASP A 156 -11.03 -3.99 -30.75
CA ASP A 156 -9.79 -4.46 -31.38
C ASP A 156 -8.64 -3.51 -31.09
N THR A 157 -8.88 -2.20 -31.17
CA THR A 157 -7.91 -1.18 -30.80
C THR A 157 -7.56 -1.25 -29.31
N LEU A 158 -8.57 -1.38 -28.44
CA LEU A 158 -8.35 -1.48 -26.99
C LEU A 158 -7.64 -2.77 -26.58
N ALA A 159 -7.88 -3.88 -27.29
CA ALA A 159 -7.19 -5.15 -27.06
C ALA A 159 -5.68 -5.02 -27.28
N VAL A 160 -5.25 -4.15 -28.20
CA VAL A 160 -3.84 -3.90 -28.50
C VAL A 160 -3.26 -2.80 -27.61
N VAL A 161 -3.95 -1.66 -27.50
CA VAL A 161 -3.43 -0.47 -26.81
C VAL A 161 -3.46 -0.63 -25.29
N SER A 162 -4.49 -1.30 -24.74
CA SER A 162 -4.61 -1.52 -23.30
C SER A 162 -5.50 -2.73 -22.96
N PRO A 163 -4.96 -3.96 -23.08
CA PRO A 163 -5.70 -5.18 -22.73
C PRO A 163 -6.24 -5.17 -21.30
N ALA A 164 -5.54 -4.50 -20.38
CA ALA A 164 -5.95 -4.34 -18.99
C ALA A 164 -7.20 -3.45 -18.84
N LEU A 165 -7.30 -2.37 -19.63
CA LEU A 165 -8.48 -1.49 -19.66
C LEU A 165 -9.67 -2.26 -20.25
N LEU A 166 -9.47 -2.99 -21.33
CA LEU A 166 -10.51 -3.82 -21.93
C LEU A 166 -11.04 -4.88 -20.95
N ALA A 167 -10.16 -5.61 -20.27
CA ALA A 167 -10.55 -6.57 -19.24
C ALA A 167 -11.29 -5.91 -18.06
N ALA A 168 -10.95 -4.68 -17.71
CA ALA A 168 -11.62 -3.92 -16.67
C ALA A 168 -13.03 -3.46 -17.07
N ILE A 169 -13.18 -3.02 -18.31
CA ILE A 169 -14.46 -2.63 -18.91
C ILE A 169 -15.47 -3.78 -18.82
N TYR A 170 -15.05 -4.99 -19.18
CA TYR A 170 -15.89 -6.20 -19.06
C TYR A 170 -16.16 -6.60 -17.62
N ARG A 171 -15.15 -6.55 -16.73
CA ARG A 171 -15.29 -6.96 -15.32
C ARG A 171 -16.22 -6.03 -14.51
N ILE A 172 -16.18 -4.73 -14.78
CA ILE A 172 -16.93 -3.71 -14.02
C ILE A 172 -18.32 -3.46 -14.63
N GLY A 173 -18.57 -3.94 -15.86
CA GLY A 173 -19.85 -3.74 -16.56
C GLY A 173 -20.00 -2.34 -17.18
N ALA A 174 -18.93 -1.55 -17.25
CA ALA A 174 -18.95 -0.18 -17.79
C ALA A 174 -19.01 -0.13 -19.34
N GLY A 175 -18.78 -1.26 -20.02
CA GLY A 175 -18.56 -1.33 -21.47
C GLY A 175 -19.75 -0.99 -22.35
N LEU A 176 -20.97 -1.28 -21.94
CA LEU A 176 -22.12 -1.14 -22.86
C LEU A 176 -22.73 0.27 -22.92
N VAL A 177 -22.50 1.11 -21.89
CA VAL A 177 -23.11 2.45 -21.81
C VAL A 177 -22.15 3.53 -22.30
N ILE A 178 -20.85 3.40 -22.00
CA ILE A 178 -19.85 4.42 -22.34
C ILE A 178 -19.49 4.39 -23.83
N GLU A 179 -19.37 3.21 -24.44
CA GLU A 179 -19.18 3.07 -25.89
C GLU A 179 -20.27 3.81 -26.67
N ARG A 180 -21.55 3.62 -26.31
CA ARG A 180 -22.68 4.28 -26.99
C ARG A 180 -22.72 5.79 -26.78
N ALA A 181 -22.41 6.28 -25.56
CA ALA A 181 -22.46 7.70 -25.24
C ALA A 181 -21.33 8.51 -25.90
N ILE A 182 -20.11 7.95 -25.94
CA ILE A 182 -18.93 8.60 -26.54
C ILE A 182 -18.99 8.54 -28.07
N ILE A 183 -19.37 7.39 -28.66
CA ILE A 183 -19.52 7.26 -30.13
C ILE A 183 -20.63 8.19 -30.64
N GLY A 184 -21.74 8.34 -29.92
CA GLY A 184 -22.85 9.24 -30.26
C GLY A 184 -22.43 10.72 -30.37
N HIS A 185 -21.53 11.19 -29.52
CA HIS A 185 -21.04 12.58 -29.56
C HIS A 185 -19.99 12.83 -30.66
N SER A 186 -19.21 11.81 -31.04
CA SER A 186 -18.20 11.91 -32.10
C SER A 186 -18.78 11.97 -33.51
N ARG A 187 -19.96 11.37 -33.75
CA ARG A 187 -20.68 11.44 -35.03
C ARG A 187 -21.34 12.79 -35.26
N SER A 188 -21.78 13.48 -34.21
CA SER A 188 -22.42 14.80 -34.32
C SER A 188 -21.44 15.90 -34.76
N ARG A 189 -20.18 15.87 -34.32
CA ARG A 189 -19.18 16.91 -34.69
C ARG A 189 -18.61 16.79 -36.10
N ARG A 190 -18.83 15.70 -36.83
CA ARG A 190 -18.30 15.49 -38.19
C ARG A 190 -19.32 15.73 -39.30
N GLY A 191 -20.54 16.17 -38.98
CA GLY A 191 -21.68 16.24 -39.90
C GLY A 191 -22.26 17.63 -40.19
N VAL A 192 -21.62 18.73 -39.76
CA VAL A 192 -22.13 20.10 -40.03
C VAL A 192 -20.98 21.04 -40.40
N GLN A 193 -20.40 20.86 -41.59
CA GLN A 193 -19.70 21.93 -42.31
C GLN A 193 -19.58 21.53 -43.77
N GLY A 194 -20.57 21.94 -44.57
CA GLY A 194 -20.58 21.66 -45.99
C GLY A 194 -21.90 21.98 -46.68
N ARG A 195 -22.41 23.21 -46.51
CA ARG A 195 -23.24 23.94 -47.50
C ARG A 195 -23.70 25.28 -46.92
N SER A 196 -22.97 26.33 -47.26
CA SER A 196 -23.55 27.65 -47.57
C SER A 196 -22.45 28.47 -48.24
N GLN A 197 -22.44 28.49 -49.57
CA GLN A 197 -21.77 29.55 -50.31
C GLN A 197 -22.76 30.71 -50.39
N ALA A 198 -22.34 31.84 -49.84
CA ALA A 198 -22.99 33.13 -49.98
C ALA A 198 -22.62 33.75 -51.33
N GLY A 199 -23.50 34.64 -51.83
CA GLY A 199 -23.06 35.83 -52.55
C GLY A 199 -23.70 36.04 -53.92
N ASP A 200 -24.84 36.74 -53.92
CA ASP A 200 -25.35 37.52 -55.04
C ASP A 200 -24.28 38.42 -55.69
N ARG A 201 -24.35 38.61 -57.01
CA ARG A 201 -24.28 39.94 -57.66
C ARG A 201 -24.67 39.94 -59.15
N GLN A 202 -25.79 40.63 -59.40
CA GLN A 202 -26.31 41.34 -60.59
C GLN A 202 -25.37 41.64 -61.77
N MET A 203 -25.89 41.51 -63.01
CA MET A 203 -26.35 42.61 -63.91
C MET A 203 -26.57 42.07 -65.35
N ALA A 204 -27.80 42.19 -65.89
CA ALA A 204 -28.19 43.08 -67.01
C ALA A 204 -27.78 42.53 -68.40
N LEU A 205 -28.57 42.45 -69.48
CA LEU A 205 -29.64 43.27 -70.07
C LEU A 205 -30.50 42.43 -71.05
N PRO A 206 -31.64 42.95 -71.57
CA PRO A 206 -32.62 42.21 -72.36
C PRO A 206 -32.50 42.39 -73.89
N LEU A 207 -33.51 41.86 -74.62
CA LEU A 207 -33.85 41.98 -76.05
C LEU A 207 -33.23 40.87 -76.91
N ASN A 208 -33.94 40.17 -77.79
CA ASN A 208 -35.18 40.47 -78.50
C ASN A 208 -35.92 39.16 -78.84
#